data_AF-A0A2E1UKB7-F1
#
_entry.id   AF-A0A2E1UKB7-F1
#
_cell.length_a   1.000
_cell.length_b   1.000
_cell.length_c   1.000
_cell.angle_alpha   90.00
_cell.angle_beta   90.00
_cell.angle_gamma   90.00
#
_symmetry.space_group_name_H-M   'P 1'
#
loop_
_entity.id
_entity.type
_entity.pdbx_description
1 polymer ?
#
loop_
_entity_poly.entity_id
_entity_poly.type
_entity_poly.pdbx_seq_one_letter_code
_entity_poly.pdbx_strand_id
1 'polypeptide(L)'
;MKYIYIIGGTVIILVIISLVIFLPPYFEKKQKQRDRSLGCLQYRQMLKESEKSYALNPNGKKWVRESMAAEGLRKDFGCTDINNG
;
A
#
# COMPACT_ATOMS: atom_id res chain seq x y z
N MET A 1 -17.59 -0.09 43.07
CA MET A 1 -17.91 0.80 41.93
C MET A 1 -16.66 1.49 41.37
N LYS A 2 -16.03 2.45 42.08
CA LYS A 2 -14.89 3.25 41.57
C LYS A 2 -13.70 2.41 41.05
N TYR A 3 -13.32 1.34 41.75
CA TYR A 3 -12.24 0.43 41.33
C TYR A 3 -12.57 -0.40 40.08
N ILE A 4 -13.84 -0.74 39.86
CA ILE A 4 -14.26 -1.51 38.67
C ILE A 4 -14.07 -0.64 37.41
N TYR A 5 -14.35 0.66 37.50
CA TYR A 5 -14.10 1.60 36.39
C TYR A 5 -12.61 1.81 36.13
N ILE A 6 -11.79 1.85 37.18
CA ILE A 6 -10.33 1.97 37.04
C ILE A 6 -9.75 0.72 36.36
N ILE A 7 -10.17 -0.48 36.80
CA ILE A 7 -9.72 -1.75 36.23
C ILE A 7 -10.24 -1.93 34.79
N GLY A 8 -11.50 -1.57 34.53
CA GLY A 8 -12.05 -1.61 33.17
C GLY A 8 -11.32 -0.66 32.22
N GLY A 9 -11.01 0.56 32.68
CA GLY A 9 -10.27 1.54 31.91
C GLY A 9 -8.84 1.08 31.57
N THR A 10 -8.11 0.48 32.53
CA THR A 10 -6.76 -0.02 32.27
C THR A 10 -6.76 -1.20 31.29
N VAL A 11 -7.73 -2.10 31.37
CA VAL A 11 -7.86 -3.21 30.40
C VAL A 11 -8.09 -2.70 28.98
N ILE A 12 -8.96 -1.70 28.81
CA ILE A 12 -9.23 -1.09 27.49
C ILE A 12 -7.96 -0.45 26.92
N ILE A 13 -7.20 0.28 27.73
CA ILE A 13 -5.95 0.92 27.30
C ILE A 13 -4.93 -0.14 26.85
N LEU A 14 -4.79 -1.25 27.59
CA LEU A 14 -3.88 -2.35 27.22
C LEU A 14 -4.28 -3.01 25.88
N VAL A 15 -5.59 -3.15 25.62
CA VAL A 15 -6.07 -3.67 24.33
C VAL A 15 -5.72 -2.70 23.19
N ILE A 16 -5.91 -1.40 23.38
CA ILE A 16 -5.55 -0.40 22.36
C ILE A 16 -4.04 -0.42 22.07
N ILE A 17 -3.20 -0.46 23.11
CA ILE A 17 -1.74 -0.52 22.95
C ILE A 17 -1.32 -1.78 22.18
N SER A 18 -1.88 -2.94 22.53
CA SER A 18 -1.57 -4.18 21.81
C SER A 18 -2.01 -4.11 20.34
N LEU A 19 -3.19 -3.56 20.04
CA LEU A 19 -3.62 -3.35 18.66
C LEU A 19 -2.64 -2.45 17.89
N VAL A 20 -2.18 -1.35 18.47
CA VAL A 20 -1.23 -0.43 17.82
C VAL A 20 0.12 -1.11 17.53
N ILE A 21 0.57 -2.03 18.38
CA ILE A 21 1.85 -2.74 18.17
C ILE A 21 1.70 -3.85 17.12
N PHE A 22 0.59 -4.60 17.13
CA PHE A 22 0.43 -5.80 16.31
C PHE A 22 -0.27 -5.57 14.96
N LEU A 23 -1.12 -4.54 14.81
CA LEU A 23 -1.79 -4.25 13.53
C LEU A 23 -0.82 -3.85 12.41
N PRO A 24 0.13 -2.92 12.61
CA PRO A 24 1.03 -2.48 11.55
C PRO A 24 1.78 -3.64 10.88
N PRO A 25 2.52 -4.51 11.62
CA PRO A 25 3.25 -5.60 10.99
C PRO A 25 2.33 -6.67 10.38
N TYR A 26 1.07 -6.79 10.83
CA TYR A 26 0.09 -7.69 10.24
C TYR A 26 -0.33 -7.21 8.84
N PHE A 27 -0.64 -5.93 8.69
CA PHE A 27 -1.01 -5.36 7.39
C PHE A 27 0.15 -5.35 6.41
N GLU A 28 1.37 -5.07 6.86
CA GLU A 28 2.57 -5.12 6.02
C GLU A 28 2.80 -6.52 5.42
N LYS A 29 2.63 -7.58 6.21
CA LYS A 29 2.76 -8.96 5.71
C LYS A 29 1.73 -9.27 4.63
N LYS A 30 0.48 -8.86 4.83
CA LYS A 30 -0.58 -9.01 3.82
C LYS A 30 -0.31 -8.18 2.58
N GLN A 31 0.20 -6.96 2.74
CA GLN A 31 0.54 -6.08 1.64
C GLN A 31 1.68 -6.65 0.80
N LYS A 32 2.73 -7.16 1.44
CA LYS A 32 3.85 -7.85 0.76
C LYS A 32 3.41 -9.09 -0.01
N GLN A 33 2.40 -9.80 0.49
CA GLN A 33 1.81 -10.92 -0.23
C GLN A 33 1.02 -10.46 -1.46
N ARG A 34 0.25 -9.36 -1.36
CA ARG A 34 -0.45 -8.75 -2.50
C ARG A 34 0.52 -8.22 -3.55
N ASP A 35 1.62 -7.59 -3.15
CA ASP A 35 2.63 -7.07 -4.06
C ASP A 35 3.33 -8.15 -4.89
N ARG A 36 3.34 -9.40 -4.40
CA ARG A 36 3.86 -10.57 -5.14
C ARG A 36 2.85 -11.15 -6.13
N SER A 37 1.62 -10.65 -6.16
CA SER A 37 0.61 -11.10 -7.12
C SER A 37 0.96 -10.68 -8.55
N LEU A 38 0.45 -11.44 -9.52
CA LEU A 38 0.62 -11.15 -10.96
C LEU A 38 0.14 -9.73 -11.34
N GLY A 39 -0.96 -9.26 -10.74
CA GLY A 39 -1.48 -7.91 -11.00
C GLY A 39 -0.51 -6.80 -10.59
N CYS A 40 0.15 -6.94 -9.43
CA CYS A 40 1.14 -5.98 -8.97
C CYS A 40 2.47 -6.06 -9.73
N LEU A 41 2.84 -7.25 -10.21
CA LEU A 41 3.97 -7.40 -11.14
C LEU A 41 3.68 -6.71 -12.48
N GLN A 42 2.47 -6.86 -13.01
CA GLN A 42 2.05 -6.19 -14.24
C GLN A 42 2.03 -4.67 -14.10
N TYR A 43 1.53 -4.15 -12.98
CA TYR A 43 1.64 -2.73 -12.63
C TYR A 43 3.09 -2.24 -12.68
N ARG A 44 4.03 -2.93 -12.00
CA ARG A 44 5.45 -2.54 -11.97
C ARG A 44 6.06 -2.56 -13.36
N GLN A 45 5.69 -3.54 -14.18
CA GLN A 45 6.19 -3.64 -15.56
C GLN A 45 5.67 -2.50 -16.43
N MET A 46 4.38 -2.18 -16.37
CA MET A 46 3.79 -1.06 -17.10
C MET A 46 4.35 0.28 -16.65
N LEU A 47 4.57 0.47 -15.35
CA LEU A 47 5.17 1.70 -14.83
C LEU A 47 6.59 1.87 -15.35
N LYS A 48 7.41 0.81 -15.36
CA LYS A 48 8.76 0.84 -15.95
C LYS A 48 8.74 1.12 -17.46
N GLU A 49 7.73 0.66 -18.18
CA GLU A 49 7.55 1.00 -19.59
C GLU A 49 7.20 2.47 -19.79
N SER A 50 6.32 3.01 -18.95
CA SER A 50 5.97 4.43 -18.96
C SER A 50 7.18 5.33 -18.67
N GLU A 51 8.04 4.96 -17.73
CA GLU A 51 9.29 5.68 -17.42
C GLU A 51 10.27 5.66 -18.59
N LYS A 52 10.38 4.52 -19.29
CA LYS A 52 11.19 4.45 -20.51
C LYS A 52 10.63 5.36 -21.60
N SER A 53 9.31 5.34 -21.80
CA SER A 53 8.63 6.24 -22.74
C SER A 53 8.85 7.71 -22.39
N TYR A 54 8.85 8.06 -21.09
CA TYR A 54 9.16 9.40 -20.61
C TYR A 54 10.61 9.80 -20.90
N ALA A 55 11.57 8.90 -20.62
CA ALA A 55 12.98 9.15 -20.91
C ALA A 55 13.26 9.33 -22.41
N LEU A 56 12.53 8.62 -23.28
CA LEU A 56 12.61 8.73 -24.74
C LEU A 56 11.96 10.00 -25.28
N ASN A 57 10.79 10.39 -24.75
CA ASN A 57 10.07 11.59 -25.17
C ASN A 57 9.27 12.18 -24.01
N PRO A 58 9.88 13.09 -23.22
CA PRO A 58 9.22 13.66 -22.04
C PRO A 58 8.05 14.57 -22.40
N ASN A 59 8.07 15.18 -23.60
CA ASN A 59 6.97 16.02 -24.11
C ASN A 59 5.86 15.18 -24.80
N GLY A 60 6.04 13.87 -24.92
CA GLY A 60 5.07 12.98 -25.55
C GLY A 60 3.88 12.67 -24.64
N LYS A 61 2.71 12.41 -25.23
CA LYS A 61 1.52 11.94 -24.47
C LYS A 61 1.50 10.44 -24.20
N LYS A 62 2.49 9.70 -24.70
CA LYS A 62 2.55 8.23 -24.62
C LYS A 62 2.79 7.77 -23.17
N TRP A 63 3.82 8.30 -22.52
CA TRP A 63 4.15 7.97 -21.15
C TRP A 63 3.01 8.30 -20.17
N VAL A 64 2.27 9.40 -20.41
CA VAL A 64 1.11 9.80 -19.59
C VAL A 64 -0.02 8.77 -19.65
N ARG A 65 -0.28 8.20 -20.83
CA ARG A 65 -1.32 7.16 -20.98
C ARG A 65 -0.88 5.85 -20.33
N GLU A 66 0.38 5.49 -20.47
CA GLU A 66 0.96 4.28 -19.89
C GLU A 66 1.04 4.38 -18.36
N SER A 67 1.40 5.54 -17.81
CA SER A 67 1.41 5.79 -16.37
C SER A 67 0.00 5.77 -15.79
N MET A 68 -0.99 6.37 -16.47
CA MET A 68 -2.38 6.31 -16.04
C MET A 68 -2.94 4.89 -16.07
N ALA A 69 -2.60 4.09 -17.09
CA ALA A 69 -2.98 2.67 -17.14
C ALA A 69 -2.32 1.86 -16.01
N ALA A 70 -1.04 2.13 -15.71
CA ALA A 70 -0.35 1.52 -14.57
C ALA A 70 -1.01 1.91 -13.23
N GLU A 71 -1.38 3.17 -13.05
CA GLU A 71 -2.10 3.64 -11.85
C GLU A 71 -3.47 3.00 -11.69
N GLY A 72 -4.19 2.74 -12.79
CA GLY A 72 -5.43 1.96 -12.80
C GLY A 72 -5.21 0.57 -12.21
N LEU A 73 -4.21 -0.17 -12.72
CA LEU A 73 -3.85 -1.49 -12.21
C LEU A 73 -3.42 -1.46 -10.74
N ARG A 74 -2.67 -0.44 -10.31
CA ARG A 74 -2.28 -0.26 -8.91
C ARG A 74 -3.51 -0.21 -8.01
N LYS A 75 -4.55 0.53 -8.43
CA LYS A 75 -5.78 0.72 -7.67
C LYS A 75 -6.65 -0.54 -7.66
N ASP A 76 -6.75 -1.21 -8.81
CA ASP A 76 -7.53 -2.45 -8.96
C ASP A 76 -6.97 -3.59 -8.10
N PHE A 77 -5.64 -3.73 -8.03
CA PHE A 77 -4.98 -4.78 -7.27
C PHE A 77 -4.53 -4.37 -5.86
N GLY A 78 -4.68 -3.09 -5.50
CA GLY A 78 -4.29 -2.56 -4.19
C GLY A 78 -2.79 -2.68 -3.90
N CYS A 79 -1.97 -2.49 -4.93
CA CYS A 79 -0.51 -2.63 -4.85
C CYS A 79 0.12 -1.46 -4.08
N THR A 80 1.25 -1.72 -3.43
CA THR A 80 2.05 -0.66 -2.78
C THR A 80 2.63 0.27 -3.83
N ASP A 81 2.56 1.57 -3.56
CA ASP A 81 3.17 2.57 -4.42
C ASP A 81 4.69 2.50 -4.33
N ILE A 82 5.35 2.57 -5.48
CA ILE A 82 6.81 2.52 -5.54
C ILE A 82 7.45 3.80 -4.97
N ASN A 83 6.70 4.92 -4.86
CA ASN A 83 7.17 6.16 -4.22
C ASN A 83 6.99 6.21 -2.70
N ASN A 84 6.34 5.22 -2.08
CA ASN A 84 6.13 5.16 -0.62
C ASN A 84 6.74 3.89 0.02
N GLY A 85 7.73 3.28 -0.64
CA GLY A 85 8.48 2.12 -0.14
C GLY A 85 9.83 2.50 0.45
#